data_AF-A0A9N8EF34-F1
#
_entry.id   AF-A0A9N8EF34-F1
#
_cell.length_a   1.000
_cell.length_b   1.000
_cell.length_c   1.000
_cell.angle_alpha   90.00
_cell.angle_beta   90.00
_cell.angle_gamma   90.00
#
_symmetry.space_group_name_H-M   'P 1'
#
loop_
_entity.id
_entity.type
_entity.pdbx_description
1 polymer ?
#
loop_
_entity_poly.entity_id
_entity_poly.type
_entity_poly.pdbx_seq_one_letter_code
_entity_poly.pdbx_strand_id
1 'polypeptide(L)'
;MYNDEQPNLIWDHDPLDNNNNLQHVSAVLWIGISFQQQASCAHFQKVWESTKRNHQMAQPIHYIINPNANEALQDLQSVVGHLGPSNVVTVEATSEDLLESFAFTID
;
A
#
# COMPACT_ATOMS: atom_id res chain seq x y z
N MET A 1 -2.64 -20.13 -22.72
CA MET A 1 -3.26 -20.02 -21.40
C MET A 1 -2.15 -20.22 -20.40
N TYR A 2 -1.68 -19.15 -19.75
CA TYR A 2 -0.66 -19.27 -18.71
C TYR A 2 -1.39 -19.65 -17.42
N ASN A 3 -0.92 -20.72 -16.77
CA ASN A 3 -1.45 -21.20 -15.51
C ASN A 3 -1.11 -20.19 -14.41
N ASP A 4 -2.14 -19.61 -13.78
CA ASP A 4 -2.07 -18.82 -12.55
C ASP A 4 -1.80 -19.71 -11.31
N GLU A 5 -0.91 -20.70 -11.44
CA GLU A 5 -0.51 -21.61 -10.35
C GLU A 5 0.90 -21.26 -9.85
N GLN A 6 1.19 -19.98 -9.60
CA GLN A 6 2.31 -19.64 -8.73
C GLN A 6 1.80 -19.48 -7.29
N PRO A 7 2.28 -20.31 -6.35
CA PRO A 7 1.88 -20.26 -4.96
C PRO A 7 2.31 -18.92 -4.37
N ASN A 8 1.43 -18.36 -3.53
CA ASN A 8 1.69 -17.29 -2.58
C ASN A 8 3.19 -17.06 -2.34
N LEU A 9 3.76 -16.03 -2.96
CA LEU A 9 5.04 -15.46 -2.57
C LEU A 9 4.83 -14.67 -1.27
N ILE A 10 4.38 -15.36 -0.23
CA ILE A 10 4.52 -14.93 1.15
C ILE A 10 5.86 -15.53 1.57
N TRP A 11 6.90 -14.70 1.64
CA TRP A 11 8.19 -15.13 2.16
C TRP A 11 8.02 -15.64 3.59
N ASP A 12 8.73 -16.70 3.97
CA ASP A 12 8.75 -17.24 5.36
C ASP A 12 9.23 -16.22 6.41
N HIS A 13 9.77 -15.09 5.94
CA HIS A 13 10.08 -13.90 6.72
C HIS A 13 9.33 -12.69 6.18
N ASP A 14 7.99 -12.73 6.21
CA ASP A 14 7.22 -11.50 6.05
C ASP A 14 7.55 -10.57 7.23
N PRO A 15 8.23 -9.43 7.03
CA PRO A 15 8.57 -8.51 8.11
C PRO A 15 7.32 -7.97 8.83
N LEU A 16 6.13 -8.17 8.25
CA LEU A 16 4.84 -7.84 8.85
C LEU A 16 4.30 -8.91 9.81
N ASP A 17 4.80 -10.16 9.78
CA ASP A 17 4.39 -11.18 10.77
C ASP A 17 4.91 -10.83 12.18
N ASN A 18 6.00 -10.05 12.25
CA ASN A 18 6.39 -9.34 13.46
C ASN A 18 5.58 -8.03 13.58
N ASN A 19 4.29 -8.18 13.95
CA ASN A 19 3.26 -7.14 14.14
C ASN A 19 3.63 -5.88 14.95
N ASN A 20 4.87 -5.75 15.44
CA ASN A 20 5.34 -4.58 16.19
C ASN A 20 5.76 -3.40 15.29
N ASN A 21 6.23 -3.65 14.06
CA ASN A 21 6.78 -2.56 13.24
C ASN A 21 5.71 -1.60 12.68
N LEU A 22 4.46 -2.06 12.55
CA LEU A 22 3.35 -1.24 12.03
C LEU A 22 2.64 -0.42 13.12
N GLN A 23 2.99 -0.58 14.40
CA GLN A 23 2.29 0.03 15.54
C GLN A 23 2.49 1.55 15.67
N HIS A 24 3.50 2.11 15.01
CA HIS A 24 3.86 3.53 15.12
C HIS A 24 3.85 4.25 13.77
N VAL A 25 3.31 3.61 12.74
CA VAL A 25 3.34 4.16 11.39
C VAL A 25 2.30 5.27 11.28
N SER A 26 2.74 6.45 10.83
CA SER A 26 1.84 7.58 10.51
C SER A 26 1.41 7.58 9.04
N ALA A 27 2.20 6.97 8.16
CA ALA A 27 1.90 6.88 6.74
C ALA A 27 2.49 5.61 6.11
N VAL A 28 1.77 5.02 5.16
CA VAL A 28 2.23 3.88 4.35
C VAL A 28 2.31 4.33 2.89
N LEU A 29 3.43 4.06 2.23
CA LEU A 29 3.66 4.40 0.83
C LEU A 29 3.52 3.15 -0.05
N TRP A 30 2.61 3.20 -1.03
CA TRP A 30 2.39 2.16 -2.04
C TRP A 30 2.89 2.68 -3.39
N ILE A 31 4.15 2.41 -3.70
CA ILE A 31 4.83 2.97 -4.88
C ILE A 31 4.83 1.95 -6.02
N GLY A 32 4.32 2.36 -7.19
CA GLY A 32 4.34 1.53 -8.41
C GLY A 32 3.42 0.31 -8.36
N ILE A 33 2.48 0.24 -7.40
CA ILE A 33 1.55 -0.88 -7.26
C ILE A 33 0.26 -0.56 -8.02
N SER A 34 -0.18 -1.47 -8.90
CA SER A 34 -1.43 -1.33 -9.66
C SER A 34 -2.65 -1.92 -8.97
N PHE A 35 -2.47 -2.81 -7.99
CA PHE A 35 -3.55 -3.54 -7.32
C PHE A 35 -4.44 -4.42 -8.22
N GLN A 36 -3.96 -4.75 -9.43
CA GLN A 36 -4.63 -5.71 -10.31
C GLN A 36 -4.44 -7.17 -9.85
N GLN A 37 -3.37 -7.42 -9.10
CA GLN A 37 -3.05 -8.75 -8.58
C GLN A 37 -3.66 -8.95 -7.20
N GLN A 38 -4.31 -10.11 -7.00
CA GLN A 38 -4.94 -10.47 -5.72
C GLN A 38 -3.95 -10.42 -4.54
N ALA A 39 -2.68 -10.79 -4.76
CA ALA A 39 -1.65 -10.75 -3.72
C ALA A 39 -1.39 -9.33 -3.20
N SER A 40 -1.34 -8.33 -4.09
CA SER A 40 -1.14 -6.93 -3.71
C SER A 40 -2.32 -6.39 -2.90
N CYS A 41 -3.55 -6.75 -3.28
CA CYS A 41 -4.76 -6.38 -2.54
C CYS A 41 -4.83 -7.05 -1.17
N ALA A 42 -4.50 -8.34 -1.09
CA ALA A 42 -4.44 -9.07 0.18
C ALA A 42 -3.38 -8.49 1.11
N HIS A 43 -2.23 -8.07 0.57
CA HIS A 43 -1.18 -7.41 1.33
C HIS A 43 -1.65 -6.04 1.86
N PHE A 44 -2.34 -5.25 1.04
CA PHE A 44 -2.96 -4.00 1.49
C PHE A 44 -3.94 -4.24 2.64
N GLN A 45 -4.82 -5.23 2.53
CA GLN A 45 -5.77 -5.59 3.58
C GLN A 45 -5.06 -5.99 4.88
N LYS A 46 -4.02 -6.82 4.80
CA LYS A 46 -3.22 -7.21 5.96
C LYS A 46 -2.63 -5.99 6.67
N VAL A 47 -1.99 -5.08 5.92
CA VAL A 47 -1.42 -3.85 6.48
C VAL A 47 -2.51 -2.96 7.10
N TRP A 48 -3.62 -2.75 6.40
CA TRP A 48 -4.75 -1.94 6.86
C TRP A 48 -5.36 -2.48 8.17
N GLU A 49 -5.54 -3.80 8.27
CA GLU A 49 -6.06 -4.41 9.49
C GLU A 49 -5.06 -4.33 10.64
N SER A 50 -3.77 -4.58 10.37
CA SER A 50 -2.71 -4.48 11.37
C SER A 50 -2.58 -3.05 11.93
N THR A 51 -2.73 -2.02 11.09
CA THR A 51 -2.70 -0.63 11.56
C THR A 51 -3.99 -0.26 12.30
N LYS A 52 -5.16 -0.73 11.85
CA LYS A 52 -6.45 -0.46 12.52
C LYS A 52 -6.53 -1.04 13.94
N ARG A 53 -6.03 -2.26 14.16
CA ARG A 53 -6.11 -2.94 15.47
C ARG A 53 -5.22 -2.31 16.54
N ASN A 54 -4.18 -1.58 16.13
CA ASN A 54 -3.12 -1.12 17.03
C ASN A 54 -3.30 0.34 17.53
N HIS A 55 -4.27 1.10 17.02
CA HIS A 55 -4.37 2.52 17.36
C HIS A 55 -5.61 2.90 18.20
N GLN A 56 -5.32 3.42 19.40
CA GLN A 56 -6.16 4.40 20.12
C GLN A 56 -5.98 5.83 19.54
N MET A 57 -5.10 6.02 18.55
CA MET A 57 -4.84 7.27 17.82
C MET A 57 -5.32 7.19 16.36
N ALA A 58 -5.23 8.29 15.61
CA ALA A 58 -5.65 8.37 14.21
C ALA A 58 -4.99 7.28 13.34
N GLN A 59 -5.76 6.72 12.40
CA GLN A 59 -5.26 5.72 11.45
C GLN A 59 -4.20 6.34 10.53
N PRO A 60 -3.18 5.56 10.08
CA PRO A 60 -2.18 6.06 9.14
C PRO A 60 -2.80 6.46 7.80
N ILE A 61 -2.15 7.40 7.11
CA ILE A 61 -2.49 7.77 5.74
C ILE A 61 -1.80 6.81 4.78
N HIS A 62 -2.56 6.20 3.87
CA HIS A 62 -2.07 5.34 2.81
C HIS A 62 -1.90 6.16 1.53
N TYR A 63 -0.68 6.36 1.06
CA TYR A 63 -0.40 7.03 -0.20
C TYR A 63 -0.22 6.02 -1.32
N ILE A 64 -1.03 6.11 -2.37
CA ILE A 64 -0.85 5.36 -3.62
C ILE A 64 -0.10 6.26 -4.58
N ILE A 65 1.16 5.93 -4.85
CA ILE A 65 2.03 6.71 -5.72
C ILE A 65 2.29 5.90 -6.99
N ASN A 66 1.64 6.30 -8.07
CA ASN A 66 1.64 5.55 -9.32
C ASN A 66 1.28 6.51 -10.46
N PRO A 67 1.88 6.41 -11.66
CA PRO A 67 1.47 7.21 -12.82
C PRO A 67 -0.03 7.11 -13.14
N ASN A 68 -0.65 5.98 -12.81
CA ASN A 68 -2.09 5.74 -12.95
C ASN A 68 -2.77 5.56 -11.58
N ALA A 69 -2.47 6.44 -10.61
CA ALA A 69 -2.92 6.27 -9.21
C ALA A 69 -4.44 6.18 -9.04
N ASN A 70 -5.21 6.87 -9.88
CA ASN A 70 -6.67 6.80 -9.86
C ASN A 70 -7.21 5.42 -10.30
N GLU A 71 -6.58 4.81 -11.32
CA GLU A 71 -6.92 3.45 -11.77
C GLU A 71 -6.54 2.43 -10.70
N ALA A 72 -5.33 2.55 -10.13
CA ALA A 72 -4.89 1.68 -9.05
C ALA A 72 -5.79 1.77 -7.81
N LEU A 73 -6.34 2.95 -7.50
CA LEU A 73 -7.33 3.12 -6.43
C LEU A 73 -8.66 2.42 -6.77
N GLN A 74 -9.14 2.51 -8.02
CA GLN A 74 -10.35 1.82 -8.45
C GLN A 74 -10.19 0.30 -8.38
N ASP A 75 -9.05 -0.22 -8.84
CA ASP A 75 -8.72 -1.64 -8.76
C ASP A 75 -8.70 -2.12 -7.31
N LEU A 76 -8.05 -1.36 -6.41
CA LEU A 76 -8.05 -1.65 -4.98
C LEU A 76 -9.47 -1.64 -4.38
N GLN A 77 -10.29 -0.64 -4.71
CA GLN A 77 -11.68 -0.52 -4.22
C GLN A 77 -12.57 -1.67 -4.72
N SER A 78 -12.31 -2.17 -5.92
CA SER A 78 -13.06 -3.30 -6.49
C SER A 78 -12.87 -4.59 -5.69
N VAL A 79 -11.68 -4.77 -5.07
CA VAL A 79 -11.32 -5.98 -4.32
C VAL A 79 -11.57 -5.83 -2.83
N VAL A 80 -11.26 -4.66 -2.25
CA VAL A 80 -11.28 -4.42 -0.81
C VAL A 80 -12.60 -3.80 -0.33
N GLY A 81 -13.44 -3.34 -1.26
CA GLY A 81 -14.71 -2.67 -0.94
C GLY A 81 -14.52 -1.22 -0.50
N HIS A 82 -15.49 -0.68 0.24
CA HIS A 82 -15.45 0.71 0.70
C HIS A 82 -14.34 0.90 1.77
N LEU A 83 -13.16 1.31 1.32
CA LEU A 83 -12.15 1.94 2.17
C LEU A 83 -12.71 3.29 2.61
N GLY A 84 -12.64 3.59 3.90
CA GLY A 84 -13.08 4.89 4.42
C GLY A 84 -12.34 6.01 3.66
N PRO A 85 -13.05 6.99 3.08
CA PRO A 85 -12.47 7.95 2.13
C PRO A 85 -11.39 8.87 2.75
N SER A 86 -11.20 8.86 4.06
CA SER A 86 -10.35 9.81 4.77
C SER A 86 -8.86 9.43 4.83
N ASN A 87 -8.49 8.17 4.54
CA ASN A 87 -7.13 7.67 4.87
C ASN A 87 -6.37 7.13 3.66
N VAL A 88 -6.88 7.31 2.44
CA VAL A 88 -6.16 6.97 1.20
C VAL A 88 -5.99 8.22 0.37
N VAL A 89 -4.75 8.50 -0.04
CA VAL A 89 -4.38 9.64 -0.88
C VAL A 89 -3.71 9.11 -2.14
N THR A 90 -4.14 9.58 -3.31
CA THR A 90 -3.52 9.24 -4.58
C THR A 90 -2.54 10.33 -5.01
N VAL A 91 -1.41 9.93 -5.56
CA VAL A 91 -0.38 10.80 -6.12
C VAL A 91 0.00 10.24 -7.48
N GLU A 92 -0.31 10.99 -8.54
CA GLU A 92 0.09 10.65 -9.91
C GLU A 92 1.55 11.04 -10.14
N ALA A 93 2.45 10.10 -9.86
CA ALA A 93 3.90 10.27 -10.00
C ALA A 93 4.58 8.93 -10.23
N THR A 94 5.74 8.97 -10.89
CA THR A 94 6.67 7.84 -10.98
C THR A 94 7.56 7.75 -9.73
N SER A 95 8.27 6.64 -9.58
CA SER A 95 9.33 6.54 -8.56
C SER A 95 10.50 7.49 -8.81
N GLU A 96 10.77 7.85 -10.07
CA GLU A 96 11.83 8.79 -10.44
C GLU A 96 11.48 10.20 -9.97
N ASP A 97 10.24 10.65 -10.20
CA ASP A 97 9.73 11.95 -9.74
C ASP A 97 9.86 12.10 -8.20
N LEU A 98 9.63 11.00 -7.47
CA LEU A 98 9.80 10.97 -6.01
C LEU A 98 11.27 11.14 -5.62
N LEU A 99 12.17 10.37 -6.24
CA LEU A 99 13.60 10.42 -5.93
C LEU A 99 14.20 11.79 -6.22
N GLU A 100 13.81 12.42 -7.32
CA GLU A 100 14.23 13.79 -7.65
C GLU A 100 13.72 14.81 -6.63
N SER A 101 12.46 14.68 -6.21
CA SER A 101 11.86 15.55 -5.18
C SER A 101 12.56 15.42 -3.82
N PHE A 102 12.97 14.21 -3.44
CA PHE A 102 13.70 13.99 -2.19
C PHE A 102 15.15 14.47 -2.26
N ALA A 103 15.81 14.31 -3.41
CA ALA A 103 17.18 14.76 -3.62
C ALA A 103 17.32 16.30 -3.45
N PHE A 104 16.28 17.06 -3.78
CA PHE A 104 16.25 18.52 -3.62
C PHE A 104 16.01 19.03 -2.20
N THR A 105 15.68 18.16 -1.24
CA THR A 105 15.40 18.56 0.15
C THR A 105 16.65 18.45 1.05
N ILE A 106 17.79 18.03 0.51
CA ILE A 106 19.07 17.86 1.23
C ILE A 106 20.12 18.86 0.72
N ASP A 107 19.77 20.14 0.69
CA ASP A 107 20.70 21.27 0.56
C ASP A 107 20.48 22.30 1.69
#